data_AF-A0A7H8PRG2-F1
#
_entry.id   AF-A0A7H8PRG2-F1
#
_cell.length_a   1.000
_cell.length_b   1.000
_cell.length_c   1.000
_cell.angle_alpha   90.00
_cell.angle_beta   90.00
_cell.angle_gamma   90.00
#
_symmetry.space_group_name_H-M   'P 1'
#
loop_
_entity.id
_entity.type
_entity.pdbx_description
1 polymer ?
#
loop_
_entity_poly.entity_id
_entity_poly.type
_entity_poly.pdbx_seq_one_letter_code
_entity_poly.pdbx_strand_id
1 'polypeptide(L)'
;MKKIILLSILIGISSLINAQWSQNNNNITSGAVIVQNPNNKNATSALSWWNSTARLRIGGSGIGSDNGFLIQGTGEKKLLEINDGLARVFNPNNRNANLALSWWNNTARLRIGGSGIGSDNGLLIQGAGEKKILEINDGLARVFNPNNRNANLALSWWNNTARLRIGGSGIGSDNGFVIQSVGEKELLKLTHSGNLAIYGKIESKEVKISLTPTADFVFENDYKLPTLQFIENYIKENKHLPQIASATEMKKNGVNIGQFQIQLLQKIEELTLYTISQDKKLNYQNSEIKKLKKENHEIKLLNKQILDLQSRLEKLESIKL
;
A
#
# COMPACT_ATOMS: atom_id res chain seq x y z
N MET A 1 -46.59 62.07 -39.34
CA MET A 1 -45.72 63.04 -40.05
C MET A 1 -45.26 64.07 -39.03
N LYS A 2 -43.99 64.27 -38.69
CA LYS A 2 -42.79 64.54 -39.52
C LYS A 2 -41.56 63.83 -38.93
N LYS A 3 -40.70 63.29 -39.82
CA LYS A 3 -39.31 62.89 -39.52
C LYS A 3 -38.43 64.14 -39.57
N ILE A 4 -37.55 64.33 -38.59
CA ILE A 4 -36.39 65.23 -38.71
C ILE A 4 -35.17 64.32 -38.71
N ILE A 5 -34.49 64.28 -39.86
CA ILE A 5 -33.15 63.70 -40.02
C ILE A 5 -32.19 64.89 -40.00
N LEU A 6 -31.23 64.89 -39.07
CA LEU A 6 -30.09 65.79 -39.11
C LEU A 6 -28.82 64.94 -39.28
N LEU A 7 -28.19 65.11 -40.44
CA LEU A 7 -26.81 64.73 -40.79
C LEU A 7 -26.15 66.09 -41.08
N SER A 8 -24.94 66.49 -40.69
CA SER A 8 -23.65 65.87 -40.32
C SER A 8 -22.72 67.01 -39.89
N ILE A 9 -21.63 66.75 -39.16
CA ILE A 9 -20.26 67.17 -39.52
C ILE A 9 -19.29 66.33 -38.68
N LEU A 10 -18.31 65.75 -39.36
CA LEU A 10 -17.37 64.76 -38.86
C LEU A 10 -16.05 65.43 -38.47
N ILE A 11 -15.81 65.68 -37.18
CA ILE A 11 -14.47 65.61 -36.56
C ILE A 11 -14.66 65.02 -35.16
N GLY A 12 -14.27 63.75 -34.99
CA GLY A 12 -14.22 63.08 -33.68
C GLY A 12 -15.36 62.10 -33.39
N ILE A 13 -15.27 60.90 -33.98
CA ILE A 13 -15.89 59.64 -33.51
C ILE A 13 -17.39 59.71 -33.19
N SER A 14 -18.25 59.55 -34.21
CA SER A 14 -19.63 59.16 -33.98
C SER A 14 -19.72 57.67 -33.61
N SER A 15 -20.17 57.36 -32.39
CA SER A 15 -20.78 56.06 -32.03
C SER A 15 -22.18 56.34 -31.50
N LEU A 16 -23.20 55.94 -32.26
CA LEU A 16 -24.60 55.97 -31.84
C LEU A 16 -24.79 54.99 -30.68
N ILE A 17 -25.12 55.50 -29.48
CA ILE A 17 -25.58 54.70 -28.34
C ILE A 17 -27.11 54.69 -28.39
N ASN A 18 -27.72 53.57 -28.80
CA ASN A 18 -29.17 53.37 -28.68
C ASN A 18 -29.47 52.81 -27.28
N ALA A 19 -30.12 53.59 -26.43
CA ALA A 19 -30.74 53.12 -25.18
C ALA A 19 -32.26 53.36 -25.27
N GLN A 20 -33.06 52.28 -25.17
CA GLN A 20 -34.52 52.35 -25.17
C GLN A 20 -35.04 52.04 -23.76
N TRP A 21 -35.89 52.91 -23.21
CA TRP A 21 -36.58 52.75 -21.92
C TRP A 21 -38.09 52.64 -22.18
N SER A 22 -38.77 51.63 -21.61
CA SER A 22 -40.22 51.44 -21.70
C SER A 22 -40.86 51.76 -20.34
N GLN A 23 -41.75 52.74 -20.31
CA GLN A 23 -42.41 53.25 -19.11
C GLN A 23 -43.87 52.80 -19.12
N ASN A 24 -44.17 51.58 -18.64
CA ASN A 24 -45.54 51.16 -18.32
C ASN A 24 -45.51 50.16 -17.15
N ASN A 25 -46.23 50.48 -16.09
CA ASN A 25 -46.20 49.88 -14.74
C ASN A 25 -46.76 48.45 -14.61
N ASN A 26 -46.45 47.53 -15.52
CA ASN A 26 -46.62 46.10 -15.28
C ASN A 26 -45.33 45.37 -15.69
N ASN A 27 -44.80 44.60 -14.74
CA ASN A 27 -43.53 43.87 -14.78
C ASN A 27 -43.20 43.28 -16.17
N ILE A 28 -41.90 43.32 -16.56
CA ILE A 28 -41.23 42.75 -17.76
C ILE A 28 -41.04 43.75 -18.93
N THR A 29 -39.83 44.34 -19.13
CA THR A 29 -39.15 44.56 -20.45
C THR A 29 -37.86 45.41 -20.42
N SER A 30 -36.99 45.15 -21.39
CA SER A 30 -35.54 45.36 -21.49
C SER A 30 -35.02 46.80 -21.69
N GLY A 31 -33.94 47.14 -20.98
CA GLY A 31 -32.99 48.20 -21.35
C GLY A 31 -31.60 47.61 -21.66
N ALA A 32 -30.82 48.24 -22.53
CA ALA A 32 -29.40 47.91 -22.71
C ALA A 32 -28.57 49.19 -22.86
N VAL A 33 -27.39 49.21 -22.24
CA VAL A 33 -26.41 50.30 -22.34
C VAL A 33 -25.11 49.69 -22.83
N ILE A 34 -24.65 50.12 -24.01
CA ILE A 34 -23.45 49.60 -24.68
C ILE A 34 -22.38 50.68 -24.70
N VAL A 35 -21.23 50.42 -24.08
CA VAL A 35 -20.08 51.33 -24.07
C VAL A 35 -18.99 50.79 -24.98
N GLN A 36 -18.66 51.53 -26.04
CA GLN A 36 -17.60 51.17 -26.98
C GLN A 36 -16.36 52.01 -26.71
N ASN A 37 -15.19 51.38 -26.56
CA ASN A 37 -13.96 52.14 -26.55
C ASN A 37 -13.79 52.87 -27.91
N PRO A 38 -13.64 54.20 -27.93
CA PRO A 38 -13.74 54.97 -29.18
C PRO A 38 -12.66 54.66 -30.22
N ASN A 39 -11.47 54.24 -29.77
CA ASN A 39 -10.29 53.89 -30.58
C ASN A 39 -10.10 52.36 -30.71
N ASN A 40 -10.87 51.58 -29.96
CA ASN A 40 -10.99 50.14 -30.03
C ASN A 40 -12.41 49.80 -29.58
N LYS A 41 -13.37 49.96 -30.51
CA LYS A 41 -14.83 49.86 -30.27
C LYS A 41 -15.31 48.47 -29.89
N ASN A 42 -14.39 47.60 -29.48
CA ASN A 42 -14.60 46.20 -29.11
C ASN A 42 -14.27 45.90 -27.65
N ALA A 43 -13.54 46.76 -26.94
CA ALA A 43 -13.68 46.81 -25.49
C ALA A 43 -15.08 47.40 -25.22
N THR A 44 -16.05 46.49 -25.21
CA THR A 44 -17.48 46.74 -25.45
C THR A 44 -18.36 46.28 -24.35
N SER A 45 -18.85 47.23 -23.59
CA SER A 45 -19.52 46.93 -22.36
C SER A 45 -20.99 46.93 -22.55
N ALA A 46 -21.57 45.73 -22.58
CA ALA A 46 -23.00 45.62 -22.74
C ALA A 46 -23.61 45.16 -21.42
N LEU A 47 -24.34 46.08 -20.81
CA LEU A 47 -25.35 45.75 -19.82
C LEU A 47 -26.68 45.54 -20.53
N SER A 48 -27.40 44.50 -20.14
CA SER A 48 -28.75 44.24 -20.60
C SER A 48 -29.57 43.49 -19.54
N TRP A 49 -30.88 43.65 -19.59
CA TRP A 49 -31.82 42.92 -18.74
C TRP A 49 -32.76 42.09 -19.60
N TRP A 50 -33.04 40.86 -19.17
CA TRP A 50 -34.02 40.01 -19.84
C TRP A 50 -34.74 39.11 -18.83
N ASN A 51 -36.07 39.22 -18.72
CA ASN A 51 -36.92 38.39 -17.84
C ASN A 51 -36.43 38.31 -16.38
N SER A 52 -36.25 39.46 -15.71
CA SER A 52 -35.68 39.59 -14.35
C SER A 52 -34.22 39.15 -14.19
N THR A 53 -33.53 38.82 -15.28
CA THR A 53 -32.12 38.39 -15.25
C THR A 53 -31.28 39.41 -15.97
N ALA A 54 -30.55 40.18 -15.18
CA ALA A 54 -29.53 41.07 -15.70
C ALA A 54 -28.34 40.25 -16.21
N ARG A 55 -27.77 40.67 -17.34
CA ARG A 55 -26.55 40.14 -17.96
C ARG A 55 -25.52 41.26 -18.01
N LEU A 56 -24.26 40.91 -17.71
CA LEU A 56 -23.14 41.86 -17.68
C LEU A 56 -21.87 41.17 -18.20
N ARG A 57 -21.22 41.80 -19.19
CA ARG A 57 -20.07 41.34 -20.00
C ARG A 57 -18.82 42.19 -19.73
N ILE A 58 -17.60 41.68 -20.02
CA ILE A 58 -16.29 42.39 -20.00
C ILE A 58 -15.19 41.79 -20.97
N GLY A 59 -15.05 42.01 -22.29
CA GLY A 59 -15.98 42.54 -23.29
C GLY A 59 -16.71 43.73 -22.72
N GLY A 60 -15.95 44.81 -22.56
CA GLY A 60 -16.22 46.07 -21.88
C GLY A 60 -17.00 46.11 -20.54
N SER A 61 -16.54 47.03 -19.69
CA SER A 61 -17.12 47.66 -18.48
C SER A 61 -18.29 46.98 -17.73
N GLY A 62 -17.99 46.27 -16.63
CA GLY A 62 -16.69 46.22 -15.91
C GLY A 62 -16.78 45.53 -14.52
N ILE A 63 -15.71 45.21 -13.77
CA ILE A 63 -14.24 45.36 -13.95
C ILE A 63 -13.64 44.35 -14.92
N GLY A 64 -13.15 44.92 -16.03
CA GLY A 64 -11.80 44.74 -16.51
C GLY A 64 -11.13 46.11 -16.36
N SER A 65 -9.84 46.25 -16.15
CA SER A 65 -8.88 45.94 -17.21
C SER A 65 -8.36 44.52 -17.24
N ASP A 66 -8.98 43.66 -16.46
CA ASP A 66 -8.86 42.23 -16.60
C ASP A 66 -9.86 41.74 -17.65
N ASN A 67 -9.33 41.27 -18.77
CA ASN A 67 -10.13 40.75 -19.88
C ASN A 67 -10.87 39.50 -19.40
N GLY A 68 -12.20 39.58 -19.25
CA GLY A 68 -12.92 38.48 -18.60
C GLY A 68 -14.34 38.17 -19.07
N PHE A 69 -14.57 36.88 -19.35
CA PHE A 69 -15.82 36.36 -19.87
C PHE A 69 -16.69 35.79 -18.73
N LEU A 70 -17.83 36.43 -18.46
CA LEU A 70 -18.79 36.04 -17.41
C LEU A 70 -20.14 35.65 -18.03
N ILE A 71 -20.65 34.45 -17.68
CA ILE A 71 -22.00 33.98 -17.99
C ILE A 71 -22.79 33.81 -16.68
N GLN A 72 -24.01 34.36 -16.64
CA GLN A 72 -24.93 34.27 -15.51
C GLN A 72 -26.31 33.75 -15.96
N GLY A 73 -26.93 32.92 -15.11
CA GLY A 73 -28.28 32.40 -15.26
C GLY A 73 -29.32 33.19 -14.46
N THR A 74 -30.57 32.73 -14.49
CA THR A 74 -31.71 33.34 -13.78
C THR A 74 -31.43 33.53 -12.29
N GLY A 75 -31.77 34.72 -11.77
CA GLY A 75 -31.46 35.09 -10.38
C GLY A 75 -29.96 35.28 -10.11
N GLU A 76 -29.19 35.76 -11.09
CA GLU A 76 -27.76 36.10 -10.98
C GLU A 76 -26.83 34.94 -10.59
N LYS A 77 -27.26 33.70 -10.86
CA LYS A 77 -26.41 32.53 -10.64
C LYS A 77 -25.23 32.60 -11.60
N LYS A 78 -24.01 32.82 -11.09
CA LYS A 78 -22.78 32.69 -11.91
C LYS A 78 -22.70 31.26 -12.46
N LEU A 79 -22.36 31.13 -13.74
CA LEU A 79 -22.25 29.85 -14.43
C LEU A 79 -20.80 29.63 -14.91
N LEU A 80 -20.18 30.64 -15.52
CA LEU A 80 -18.80 30.61 -16.02
C LEU A 80 -18.16 31.99 -15.83
N GLU A 81 -16.92 32.04 -15.35
CA GLU A 81 -16.11 33.25 -15.19
C GLU A 81 -14.69 32.95 -15.65
N ILE A 82 -14.15 33.71 -16.59
CA ILE A 82 -12.76 33.61 -17.02
C ILE A 82 -12.14 34.99 -16.85
N ASN A 83 -11.05 35.13 -16.11
CA ASN A 83 -10.30 36.37 -15.93
C ASN A 83 -8.88 36.08 -15.43
N ASP A 84 -7.86 36.79 -15.90
CA ASP A 84 -6.50 36.81 -15.30
C ASP A 84 -5.85 35.45 -15.06
N GLY A 85 -5.96 34.57 -16.06
CA GLY A 85 -5.44 33.20 -15.98
C GLY A 85 -6.24 32.27 -15.07
N LEU A 86 -7.43 32.68 -14.64
CA LEU A 86 -8.37 31.93 -13.82
C LEU A 86 -9.68 31.72 -14.58
N ALA A 87 -10.01 30.47 -14.89
CA ALA A 87 -11.28 30.09 -15.52
C ALA A 87 -12.07 29.22 -14.54
N ARG A 88 -13.32 29.57 -14.21
CA ARG A 88 -14.16 28.87 -13.24
C ARG A 88 -15.57 28.60 -13.79
N VAL A 89 -16.04 27.37 -13.62
CA VAL A 89 -17.43 26.98 -13.81
C VAL A 89 -18.06 26.80 -12.43
N PHE A 90 -19.18 27.48 -12.17
CA PHE A 90 -19.84 27.45 -10.86
C PHE A 90 -21.02 26.48 -10.84
N ASN A 91 -21.25 25.82 -9.70
CA ASN A 91 -22.46 25.07 -9.47
C ASN A 91 -23.65 26.05 -9.26
N PRO A 92 -24.72 26.01 -10.09
CA PRO A 92 -25.85 26.94 -9.99
C PRO A 92 -26.64 26.84 -8.67
N ASN A 93 -26.48 25.74 -7.94
CA ASN A 93 -27.18 25.47 -6.69
C ASN A 93 -26.28 25.60 -5.46
N ASN A 94 -24.96 25.78 -5.64
CA ASN A 94 -24.01 26.02 -4.57
C ASN A 94 -22.86 26.91 -5.07
N ARG A 95 -22.89 28.20 -4.72
CA ARG A 95 -21.88 29.18 -5.16
C ARG A 95 -20.47 28.89 -4.62
N ASN A 96 -20.35 28.09 -3.55
CA ASN A 96 -19.06 27.67 -2.99
C ASN A 96 -18.46 26.47 -3.73
N ALA A 97 -19.21 25.80 -4.60
CA ALA A 97 -18.71 24.70 -5.43
C ALA A 97 -18.42 25.19 -6.85
N ASN A 98 -17.17 25.08 -7.30
CA ASN A 98 -16.77 25.40 -8.65
C ASN A 98 -15.66 24.46 -9.17
N LEU A 99 -15.52 24.40 -10.48
CA LEU A 99 -14.40 23.79 -11.19
C LEU A 99 -13.56 24.92 -11.74
N ALA A 100 -12.27 25.00 -11.40
CA ALA A 100 -11.41 26.11 -11.80
C ALA A 100 -10.05 25.68 -12.36
N LEU A 101 -9.61 26.32 -13.46
CA LEU A 101 -8.22 26.32 -13.93
C LEU A 101 -7.56 27.63 -13.48
N SER A 102 -6.37 27.57 -12.90
CA SER A 102 -5.70 28.74 -12.33
C SER A 102 -4.18 28.60 -12.26
N TRP A 103 -3.47 29.68 -11.93
CA TRP A 103 -2.03 29.67 -11.66
C TRP A 103 -1.73 30.03 -10.19
N TRP A 104 -0.60 29.55 -9.66
CA TRP A 104 0.00 30.01 -8.39
C TRP A 104 1.49 29.71 -8.35
N ASN A 105 2.32 30.70 -8.00
CA ASN A 105 3.78 30.61 -8.04
C ASN A 105 4.29 29.88 -9.30
N ASN A 106 3.83 30.32 -10.46
CA ASN A 106 4.15 29.76 -11.79
C ASN A 106 3.74 28.30 -12.04
N THR A 107 2.92 27.71 -11.16
CA THR A 107 2.38 26.36 -11.32
C THR A 107 0.94 26.42 -11.82
N ALA A 108 0.64 25.73 -12.92
CA ALA A 108 -0.72 25.51 -13.39
C ALA A 108 -1.48 24.60 -12.41
N ARG A 109 -2.74 24.92 -12.13
CA ARG A 109 -3.59 24.19 -11.17
C ARG A 109 -4.96 23.93 -11.73
N LEU A 110 -5.46 22.71 -11.53
CA LEU A 110 -6.86 22.33 -11.65
C LEU A 110 -7.44 22.22 -10.23
N ARG A 111 -8.36 23.13 -9.86
CA ARG A 111 -9.09 23.14 -8.59
C ARG A 111 -10.49 22.61 -8.81
N ILE A 112 -10.93 21.68 -7.98
CA ILE A 112 -12.27 21.09 -8.08
C ILE A 112 -12.90 21.11 -6.70
N GLY A 113 -14.03 21.82 -6.61
CA GLY A 113 -14.62 22.36 -5.39
C GLY A 113 -14.02 23.71 -5.00
N GLY A 114 -14.85 24.55 -4.38
CA GLY A 114 -14.48 25.91 -4.01
C GLY A 114 -14.35 26.10 -2.49
N SER A 115 -14.09 27.32 -2.06
CA SER A 115 -13.80 27.65 -0.67
C SER A 115 -15.08 28.01 0.11
N GLY A 116 -15.49 27.21 1.09
CA GLY A 116 -16.61 27.53 2.00
C GLY A 116 -17.16 26.32 2.77
N ILE A 117 -18.03 26.55 3.76
CA ILE A 117 -18.80 25.47 4.40
C ILE A 117 -19.78 24.91 3.37
N GLY A 118 -19.79 23.58 3.20
CA GLY A 118 -20.67 22.86 2.27
C GLY A 118 -20.18 22.78 0.82
N SER A 119 -18.91 23.11 0.53
CA SER A 119 -18.28 22.80 -0.75
C SER A 119 -17.43 21.54 -0.64
N ASP A 120 -17.91 20.44 -1.21
CA ASP A 120 -17.11 19.23 -1.38
C ASP A 120 -15.95 19.55 -2.33
N ASN A 121 -14.70 19.43 -1.86
CA ASN A 121 -13.50 19.74 -2.61
C ASN A 121 -12.99 18.55 -3.41
N GLY A 122 -13.67 18.16 -4.49
CA GLY A 122 -13.16 17.02 -5.24
C GLY A 122 -13.38 16.86 -6.73
N LEU A 123 -12.38 16.22 -7.36
CA LEU A 123 -12.41 15.75 -8.74
C LEU A 123 -13.19 14.44 -8.81
N LEU A 124 -14.35 14.47 -9.47
CA LEU A 124 -15.08 13.27 -9.86
C LEU A 124 -15.00 13.09 -11.38
N ILE A 125 -14.28 12.06 -11.83
CA ILE A 125 -14.33 11.61 -13.22
C ILE A 125 -15.38 10.51 -13.32
N GLN A 126 -16.37 10.71 -14.19
CA GLN A 126 -17.39 9.70 -14.50
C GLN A 126 -17.27 9.24 -15.96
N GLY A 127 -17.43 7.94 -16.19
CA GLY A 127 -17.64 7.36 -17.51
C GLY A 127 -19.10 7.41 -17.94
N ALA A 128 -19.38 6.95 -19.16
CA ALA A 128 -20.73 6.88 -19.72
C ALA A 128 -21.72 6.18 -18.75
N GLY A 129 -22.91 6.77 -18.59
CA GLY A 129 -23.92 6.30 -17.63
C GLY A 129 -23.57 6.60 -16.16
N GLU A 130 -22.87 7.70 -15.89
CA GLU A 130 -22.50 8.20 -14.54
C GLU A 130 -21.64 7.23 -13.72
N LYS A 131 -20.91 6.32 -14.38
CA LYS A 131 -20.00 5.39 -13.71
C LYS A 131 -18.84 6.17 -13.07
N LYS A 132 -18.78 6.27 -11.74
CA LYS A 132 -17.63 6.88 -11.05
C LYS A 132 -16.35 6.10 -11.41
N ILE A 133 -15.29 6.81 -11.81
CA ILE A 133 -13.98 6.24 -12.17
C ILE A 133 -12.91 6.69 -11.18
N LEU A 134 -12.81 7.99 -10.91
CA LEU A 134 -11.86 8.59 -9.97
C LEU A 134 -12.57 9.64 -9.12
N GLU A 135 -12.35 9.61 -7.81
CA GLU A 135 -12.83 10.58 -6.83
C GLU A 135 -11.65 11.03 -5.98
N ILE A 136 -11.30 12.31 -6.04
CA ILE A 136 -10.29 12.90 -5.15
C ILE A 136 -10.97 13.99 -4.36
N ASN A 137 -11.12 13.85 -3.04
CA ASN A 137 -11.73 14.87 -2.18
C ASN A 137 -11.14 14.83 -0.76
N ASP A 138 -10.87 15.98 -0.14
CA ASP A 138 -10.56 16.12 1.30
C ASP A 138 -9.56 15.07 1.85
N GLY A 139 -8.44 14.88 1.15
CA GLY A 139 -7.36 13.94 1.55
C GLY A 139 -7.62 12.47 1.21
N LEU A 140 -8.70 12.17 0.50
CA LEU A 140 -9.02 10.87 -0.07
C LEU A 140 -8.84 10.93 -1.60
N ALA A 141 -8.13 9.96 -2.18
CA ALA A 141 -8.08 9.73 -3.62
C ALA A 141 -8.46 8.29 -3.89
N ARG A 142 -9.54 8.05 -4.65
CA ARG A 142 -10.14 6.73 -4.84
C ARG A 142 -10.43 6.47 -6.31
N VAL A 143 -10.03 5.30 -6.80
CA VAL A 143 -10.44 4.78 -8.10
C VAL A 143 -11.43 3.64 -7.92
N PHE A 144 -12.48 3.63 -8.74
CA PHE A 144 -13.56 2.64 -8.67
C PHE A 144 -13.44 1.63 -9.81
N ASN A 145 -13.79 0.38 -9.53
CA ASN A 145 -14.01 -0.59 -10.59
C ASN A 145 -15.29 -0.19 -11.39
N PRO A 146 -15.20 0.03 -12.72
CA PRO A 146 -16.33 0.47 -13.53
C PRO A 146 -17.52 -0.50 -13.57
N ASN A 147 -17.29 -1.76 -13.21
CA ASN A 147 -18.28 -2.83 -13.21
C ASN A 147 -18.79 -3.17 -11.80
N ASN A 148 -18.12 -2.69 -10.74
CA ASN A 148 -18.56 -2.85 -9.37
C ASN A 148 -18.10 -1.66 -8.51
N ARG A 149 -18.99 -0.71 -8.22
CA ARG A 149 -18.65 0.49 -7.44
C ARG A 149 -18.26 0.18 -5.98
N ASN A 150 -18.64 -0.99 -5.46
CA ASN A 150 -18.22 -1.45 -4.14
C ASN A 150 -16.76 -1.90 -4.13
N ALA A 151 -16.16 -2.17 -5.29
CA ALA A 151 -14.74 -2.46 -5.45
C ALA A 151 -13.98 -1.18 -5.80
N ASN A 152 -13.05 -0.77 -4.94
CA ASN A 152 -12.23 0.41 -5.17
C ASN A 152 -10.83 0.27 -4.56
N LEU A 153 -9.94 1.17 -4.97
CA LEU A 153 -8.60 1.36 -4.41
C LEU A 153 -8.51 2.83 -3.98
N ALA A 154 -8.07 3.09 -2.75
CA ALA A 154 -8.01 4.46 -2.24
C ALA A 154 -6.73 4.77 -1.46
N LEU A 155 -6.20 5.97 -1.64
CA LEU A 155 -5.26 6.63 -0.75
C LEU A 155 -6.06 7.51 0.22
N SER A 156 -5.80 7.41 1.52
CA SER A 156 -6.55 8.16 2.55
C SER A 156 -5.72 8.37 3.82
N TRP A 157 -6.25 9.15 4.76
CA TRP A 157 -5.66 9.35 6.08
C TRP A 157 -6.55 8.78 7.19
N TRP A 158 -5.95 8.43 8.34
CA TRP A 158 -6.64 8.14 9.60
C TRP A 158 -5.71 8.39 10.77
N ASN A 159 -6.10 9.25 11.72
CA ASN A 159 -5.26 9.64 12.86
C ASN A 159 -3.82 10.01 12.42
N ASN A 160 -3.69 10.88 11.42
CA ASN A 160 -2.42 11.30 10.81
C ASN A 160 -1.59 10.18 10.13
N THR A 161 -2.13 8.98 9.98
CA THR A 161 -1.47 7.87 9.28
C THR A 161 -1.95 7.81 7.84
N ALA A 162 -1.02 7.87 6.88
CA ALA A 162 -1.31 7.62 5.47
C ALA A 162 -1.67 6.15 5.25
N ARG A 163 -2.69 5.89 4.42
CA ARG A 163 -3.22 4.55 4.16
C ARG A 163 -3.42 4.31 2.67
N LEU A 164 -2.99 3.14 2.22
CA LEU A 164 -3.51 2.49 1.01
C LEU A 164 -4.64 1.55 1.43
N ARG A 165 -5.87 1.85 1.01
CA ARG A 165 -7.06 1.02 1.25
C ARG A 165 -7.38 0.23 -0.01
N ILE A 166 -7.46 -1.08 0.14
CA ILE A 166 -7.77 -2.03 -0.93
C ILE A 166 -9.15 -2.64 -0.64
N GLY A 167 -9.99 -2.74 -1.65
CA GLY A 167 -11.39 -3.14 -1.49
C GLY A 167 -12.28 -1.97 -1.03
N GLY A 168 -13.59 -2.18 -1.09
CA GLY A 168 -14.58 -1.19 -0.65
C GLY A 168 -15.64 -1.78 0.27
N SER A 169 -16.90 -1.35 0.14
CA SER A 169 -17.99 -1.76 1.02
C SER A 169 -19.11 -2.44 0.24
N GLY A 170 -19.46 -3.68 0.60
CA GLY A 170 -20.60 -4.41 0.04
C GLY A 170 -20.20 -5.68 -0.72
N ILE A 171 -21.18 -6.43 -1.22
CA ILE A 171 -20.92 -7.72 -1.88
C ILE A 171 -19.96 -7.54 -3.07
N GLY A 172 -18.92 -8.38 -3.14
CA GLY A 172 -17.88 -8.33 -4.17
C GLY A 172 -16.82 -7.23 -3.95
N SER A 173 -16.78 -6.59 -2.78
CA SER A 173 -15.77 -5.59 -2.44
C SER A 173 -14.44 -6.17 -1.96
N ASP A 174 -14.39 -7.47 -1.62
CA ASP A 174 -13.25 -8.18 -1.02
C ASP A 174 -12.16 -8.47 -2.06
N ASN A 175 -11.71 -7.41 -2.71
CA ASN A 175 -10.68 -7.48 -3.74
C ASN A 175 -9.31 -7.32 -3.08
N GLY A 176 -8.35 -8.11 -3.56
CA GLY A 176 -6.95 -7.91 -3.24
C GLY A 176 -6.35 -6.72 -4.01
N PHE A 177 -5.05 -6.52 -3.80
CA PHE A 177 -4.21 -5.62 -4.58
C PHE A 177 -3.08 -6.43 -5.21
N VAL A 178 -2.94 -6.32 -6.53
CA VAL A 178 -1.93 -7.07 -7.29
C VAL A 178 -1.04 -6.07 -8.01
N ILE A 179 0.27 -6.26 -7.89
CA ILE A 179 1.28 -5.61 -8.72
C ILE A 179 1.68 -6.61 -9.80
N GLN A 180 1.56 -6.22 -11.07
CA GLN A 180 1.92 -7.07 -12.22
C GLN A 180 2.98 -6.38 -13.08
N SER A 181 3.80 -7.17 -13.78
CA SER A 181 4.65 -6.70 -14.88
C SER A 181 3.95 -6.84 -16.23
N VAL A 182 4.63 -6.44 -17.31
CA VAL A 182 4.19 -6.68 -18.69
C VAL A 182 3.77 -8.14 -18.88
N GLY A 183 2.63 -8.34 -19.55
CA GLY A 183 2.04 -9.67 -19.77
C GLY A 183 1.24 -10.22 -18.59
N GLU A 184 0.69 -9.36 -17.72
CA GLU A 184 -0.14 -9.73 -16.56
C GLU A 184 0.54 -10.65 -15.52
N LYS A 185 1.87 -10.74 -15.57
CA LYS A 185 2.63 -11.56 -14.62
C LYS A 185 2.58 -10.93 -13.23
N GLU A 186 1.96 -11.60 -12.27
CA GLU A 186 1.93 -11.17 -10.86
C GLU A 186 3.34 -11.13 -10.25
N LEU A 187 3.65 -10.03 -9.57
CA LEU A 187 4.88 -9.82 -8.80
C LEU A 187 4.59 -9.83 -7.30
N LEU A 188 3.46 -9.23 -6.90
CA LEU A 188 3.00 -9.15 -5.51
C LEU A 188 1.48 -9.19 -5.47
N LYS A 189 0.91 -9.89 -4.48
CA LYS A 189 -0.53 -9.93 -4.23
C LYS A 189 -0.83 -9.82 -2.74
N LEU A 190 -1.55 -8.77 -2.36
CA LEU A 190 -2.13 -8.59 -1.03
C LEU A 190 -3.62 -8.93 -1.08
N THR A 191 -4.10 -9.79 -0.20
CA THR A 191 -5.50 -10.22 -0.14
C THR A 191 -6.27 -9.51 0.97
N HIS A 192 -7.60 -9.54 0.91
CA HIS A 192 -8.45 -8.94 1.94
C HIS A 192 -8.27 -9.59 3.33
N SER A 193 -7.88 -10.87 3.38
CA SER A 193 -7.56 -11.58 4.63
C SER A 193 -6.18 -11.23 5.21
N GLY A 194 -5.46 -10.28 4.61
CA GLY A 194 -4.12 -9.85 5.06
C GLY A 194 -2.99 -10.75 4.57
N ASN A 195 -3.25 -11.77 3.74
CA ASN A 195 -2.19 -12.60 3.18
C ASN A 195 -1.44 -11.85 2.09
N LEU A 196 -0.11 -11.94 2.12
CA LEU A 196 0.81 -11.39 1.13
C LEU A 196 1.51 -12.51 0.38
N ALA A 197 1.42 -12.52 -0.94
CA ALA A 197 2.22 -13.36 -1.83
C ALA A 197 3.22 -12.51 -2.61
N ILE A 198 4.46 -12.97 -2.70
CA ILE A 198 5.54 -12.35 -3.47
C ILE A 198 6.09 -13.40 -4.45
N TYR A 199 6.06 -13.09 -5.74
CA TYR A 199 6.54 -13.97 -6.80
C TYR A 199 7.97 -13.58 -7.19
N GLY A 200 8.92 -13.95 -6.34
CA GLY A 200 10.33 -13.58 -6.49
C GLY A 200 11.13 -13.80 -5.21
N LYS A 201 12.21 -13.02 -5.05
CA LYS A 201 13.03 -13.03 -3.84
C LYS A 201 12.66 -11.87 -2.93
N ILE A 202 12.77 -12.10 -1.62
CA ILE A 202 12.72 -11.05 -0.61
C ILE A 202 14.15 -10.87 -0.11
N GLU A 203 14.67 -9.64 -0.20
CA GLU A 203 15.96 -9.26 0.41
C GLU A 203 15.67 -8.37 1.62
N SER A 204 16.17 -8.78 2.79
CA SER A 204 15.92 -8.10 4.06
C SER A 204 17.12 -8.23 5.00
N LYS A 205 17.35 -7.24 5.85
CA LYS A 205 18.38 -7.30 6.90
C LYS A 205 17.98 -8.20 8.07
N GLU A 206 16.69 -8.25 8.39
CA GLU A 206 16.13 -9.03 9.50
C GLU A 206 14.74 -9.53 9.13
N VAL A 207 14.42 -10.76 9.54
CA VAL A 207 13.08 -11.36 9.45
C VAL A 207 12.73 -11.91 10.82
N LYS A 208 11.64 -11.41 11.41
CA LYS A 208 11.07 -11.92 12.65
C LYS A 208 9.74 -12.62 12.37
N ILE A 209 9.65 -13.90 12.72
CA ILE A 209 8.43 -14.70 12.61
C ILE A 209 7.78 -14.77 13.99
N SER A 210 6.58 -14.21 14.14
CA SER A 210 5.84 -14.13 15.41
C SER A 210 4.93 -15.35 15.64
N LEU A 211 4.64 -15.67 16.91
CA LEU A 211 3.67 -16.69 17.37
C LEU A 211 4.01 -18.14 16.99
N THR A 212 5.28 -18.49 17.06
CA THR A 212 5.76 -19.85 16.82
C THR A 212 5.87 -20.61 18.15
N PRO A 213 5.16 -21.73 18.37
CA PRO A 213 5.42 -22.60 19.53
C PRO A 213 6.88 -23.10 19.51
N THR A 214 7.53 -23.21 20.67
CA THR A 214 8.92 -23.67 20.78
C THR A 214 9.01 -25.20 20.80
N ALA A 215 10.22 -25.73 20.65
CA ALA A 215 10.48 -27.18 20.65
C ALA A 215 10.85 -27.76 22.03
N ASP A 216 10.85 -26.93 23.09
CA ASP A 216 11.39 -27.27 24.41
C ASP A 216 10.74 -28.50 25.07
N PHE A 217 9.58 -28.92 24.58
CA PHE A 217 8.89 -30.13 25.03
C PHE A 217 9.75 -31.40 24.92
N VAL A 218 10.82 -31.39 24.11
CA VAL A 218 11.80 -32.49 24.01
C VAL A 218 12.51 -32.76 25.34
N PHE A 219 12.58 -31.77 26.23
CA PHE A 219 13.21 -31.89 27.54
C PHE A 219 12.24 -32.34 28.66
N GLU A 220 10.96 -32.51 28.36
CA GLU A 220 9.98 -32.98 29.34
C GLU A 220 10.20 -34.46 29.70
N ASN A 221 9.87 -34.82 30.94
CA ASN A 221 10.14 -36.17 31.48
C ASN A 221 9.38 -37.29 30.75
N ASP A 222 8.24 -36.98 30.13
CA ASP A 222 7.41 -37.91 29.37
C ASP A 222 7.74 -37.92 27.87
N TYR A 223 8.72 -37.12 27.42
CA TYR A 223 9.15 -37.12 26.03
C TYR A 223 9.79 -38.45 25.65
N LYS A 224 9.16 -39.15 24.70
CA LYS A 224 9.67 -40.41 24.15
C LYS A 224 10.71 -40.14 23.08
N LEU A 225 11.95 -39.90 23.51
CA LEU A 225 13.09 -39.78 22.59
C LEU A 225 13.19 -41.03 21.72
N PRO A 226 13.16 -40.92 20.38
CA PRO A 226 13.31 -42.07 19.49
C PRO A 226 14.62 -42.82 19.74
N THR A 227 14.72 -44.07 19.28
CA THR A 227 16.01 -44.77 19.33
C THR A 227 16.84 -44.44 18.08
N LEU A 228 18.16 -44.42 18.21
CA LEU A 228 19.04 -44.26 17.04
C LEU A 228 18.84 -45.38 16.00
N GLN A 229 18.48 -46.59 16.44
CA GLN A 229 18.15 -47.69 15.53
C GLN A 229 16.87 -47.40 14.72
N PHE A 230 15.84 -46.85 15.36
CA PHE A 230 14.63 -46.42 14.67
C PHE A 230 14.94 -45.31 13.66
N ILE A 231 15.72 -44.30 14.06
CA ILE A 231 16.13 -43.20 13.18
C ILE A 231 16.92 -43.73 11.97
N GLU A 232 17.87 -44.64 12.19
CA GLU A 232 18.67 -45.26 11.13
C GLU A 232 17.78 -45.99 10.11
N ASN A 233 16.84 -46.81 10.59
CA ASN A 233 15.91 -47.54 9.73
C ASN A 233 15.02 -46.58 8.96
N TYR A 234 14.48 -45.55 9.63
CA TYR A 234 13.64 -44.54 8.99
C TYR A 234 14.38 -43.79 7.88
N ILE A 235 15.64 -43.40 8.11
CA ILE A 235 16.46 -42.71 7.10
C ILE A 235 16.77 -43.66 5.93
N LYS A 236 17.07 -44.94 6.19
CA LYS A 236 17.34 -45.92 5.13
C LYS A 236 16.15 -46.08 4.19
N GLU A 237 14.94 -46.15 4.75
CA GLU A 237 13.68 -46.31 4.03
C GLU A 237 13.20 -45.02 3.35
N ASN A 238 13.15 -43.90 4.08
CA ASN A 238 12.48 -42.67 3.65
C ASN A 238 13.42 -41.60 3.10
N LYS A 239 14.74 -41.72 3.29
CA LYS A 239 15.77 -40.76 2.86
C LYS A 239 15.63 -39.34 3.44
N HIS A 240 14.91 -39.18 4.55
CA HIS A 240 14.83 -37.95 5.33
C HIS A 240 14.63 -38.27 6.82
N LEU A 241 14.74 -37.25 7.68
CA LEU A 241 14.51 -37.39 9.11
C LEU A 241 13.01 -37.50 9.42
N PRO A 242 12.61 -38.20 10.51
CA PRO A 242 11.23 -38.18 10.98
C PRO A 242 10.74 -36.75 11.23
N GLN A 243 9.47 -36.50 10.91
CA GLN A 243 8.77 -35.20 11.07
C GLN A 243 9.29 -34.06 10.17
N ILE A 244 10.40 -34.25 9.46
CA ILE A 244 10.87 -33.34 8.42
C ILE A 244 10.31 -33.81 7.08
N ALA A 245 9.67 -32.92 6.34
CA ALA A 245 9.13 -33.25 5.01
C ALA A 245 10.25 -33.74 4.06
N SER A 246 9.89 -34.63 3.13
CA SER A 246 10.85 -35.10 2.13
C SER A 246 11.24 -33.99 1.14
N ALA A 247 12.41 -34.08 0.51
CA ALA A 247 12.82 -33.11 -0.51
C ALA A 247 11.81 -33.02 -1.68
N THR A 248 11.16 -34.14 -2.03
CA THR A 248 10.13 -34.19 -3.06
C THR A 248 8.88 -33.41 -2.63
N GLU A 249 8.45 -33.57 -1.39
CA GLU A 249 7.31 -32.83 -0.82
C GLU A 249 7.60 -31.34 -0.72
N MET A 250 8.79 -30.96 -0.24
CA MET A 250 9.23 -29.56 -0.15
C MET A 250 9.27 -28.87 -1.52
N LYS A 251 9.72 -29.58 -2.57
CA LYS A 251 9.71 -29.04 -3.94
C LYS A 251 8.31 -28.84 -4.49
N LYS A 252 7.37 -29.73 -4.14
CA LYS A 252 5.99 -29.68 -4.64
C LYS A 252 5.15 -28.64 -3.91
N ASN A 253 5.22 -28.61 -2.58
CA ASN A 253 4.31 -27.84 -1.73
C ASN A 253 4.96 -26.58 -1.12
N GLY A 254 6.27 -26.41 -1.28
CA GLY A 254 7.04 -25.38 -0.57
C GLY A 254 7.31 -25.77 0.89
N VAL A 255 7.84 -24.81 1.66
CA VAL A 255 8.18 -25.00 3.07
C VAL A 255 7.64 -23.83 3.88
N ASN A 256 6.91 -24.12 4.96
CA ASN A 256 6.61 -23.12 5.97
C ASN A 256 7.86 -22.89 6.81
N ILE A 257 8.50 -21.74 6.63
CA ILE A 257 9.78 -21.41 7.29
C ILE A 257 9.66 -21.46 8.82
N GLY A 258 8.57 -20.94 9.39
CA GLY A 258 8.35 -20.94 10.84
C GLY A 258 8.29 -22.36 11.40
N GLN A 259 7.40 -23.19 10.86
CA GLN A 259 7.27 -24.58 11.29
C GLN A 259 8.54 -25.40 11.07
N PHE A 260 9.20 -25.20 9.92
CA PHE A 260 10.44 -25.91 9.60
C PHE A 260 11.56 -25.56 10.59
N GLN A 261 11.68 -24.30 11.01
CA GLN A 261 12.65 -23.89 12.04
C GLN A 261 12.37 -24.54 13.40
N ILE A 262 11.10 -24.70 13.82
CA ILE A 262 10.76 -25.45 15.04
C ILE A 262 11.21 -26.90 14.91
N GLN A 263 10.89 -27.55 13.79
CA GLN A 263 11.24 -28.96 13.59
C GLN A 263 12.76 -29.15 13.58
N LEU A 264 13.50 -28.22 12.98
CA LEU A 264 14.96 -28.22 13.03
C LEU A 264 15.48 -28.04 14.46
N LEU A 265 14.93 -27.09 15.23
CA LEU A 265 15.28 -26.90 16.63
C LEU A 265 15.04 -28.18 17.44
N GLN A 266 13.88 -28.82 17.26
CA GLN A 266 13.56 -30.10 17.88
C GLN A 266 14.62 -31.17 17.57
N LYS A 267 15.08 -31.28 16.31
CA LYS A 267 16.14 -32.25 15.95
C LYS A 267 17.49 -31.89 16.57
N ILE A 268 17.81 -30.60 16.72
CA ILE A 268 19.03 -30.16 17.41
C ILE A 268 18.98 -30.52 18.90
N GLU A 269 17.83 -30.37 19.55
CA GLU A 269 17.63 -30.74 20.96
C GLU A 269 17.69 -32.25 21.16
N GLU A 270 17.03 -33.04 20.30
CA GLU A 270 17.15 -34.51 20.30
C GLU A 270 18.61 -34.95 20.10
N LEU A 271 19.33 -34.34 19.16
CA LEU A 271 20.76 -34.59 18.94
C LEU A 271 21.60 -34.28 20.17
N THR A 272 21.25 -33.19 20.88
CA THR A 272 21.90 -32.80 22.12
C THR A 272 21.69 -33.87 23.20
N LEU A 273 20.48 -34.41 23.35
CA LEU A 273 20.20 -35.52 24.27
C LEU A 273 20.98 -36.79 23.93
N TYR A 274 21.07 -37.17 22.65
CA TYR A 274 21.90 -38.30 22.24
C TYR A 274 23.38 -38.06 22.56
N THR A 275 23.87 -36.84 22.34
CA THR A 275 25.27 -36.47 22.62
C THR A 275 25.58 -36.54 24.11
N ILE A 276 24.68 -36.06 24.97
CA ILE A 276 24.82 -36.19 26.44
C ILE A 276 24.82 -37.67 26.85
N SER A 277 23.95 -38.49 26.27
CA SER A 277 23.91 -39.93 26.53
C SER A 277 25.21 -40.62 26.11
N GLN A 278 25.74 -40.24 24.94
CA GLN A 278 27.00 -40.76 24.42
C GLN A 278 28.19 -40.38 25.30
N ASP A 279 28.27 -39.13 25.77
CA ASP A 279 29.32 -38.66 26.68
C ASP A 279 29.30 -39.45 28.00
N LYS A 280 28.12 -39.65 28.60
CA LYS A 280 27.96 -40.49 29.79
C LYS A 280 28.49 -41.91 29.57
N LYS A 281 28.17 -42.51 28.42
CA LYS A 281 28.66 -43.85 28.06
C LYS A 281 30.18 -43.88 27.88
N LEU A 282 30.76 -42.88 27.22
CA LEU A 282 32.21 -42.75 27.05
C LEU A 282 32.93 -42.59 28.38
N ASN A 283 32.40 -41.77 29.28
CA ASN A 283 32.96 -41.59 30.62
C ASN A 283 32.92 -42.88 31.43
N TYR A 284 31.81 -43.62 31.38
CA TYR A 284 31.69 -44.93 32.00
C TYR A 284 32.70 -45.94 31.43
N GLN A 285 32.79 -46.03 30.10
CA GLN A 285 33.76 -46.91 29.42
C GLN A 285 35.20 -46.53 29.78
N ASN A 286 35.52 -45.25 29.87
CA ASN A 286 36.84 -44.78 30.27
C ASN A 286 37.17 -45.13 31.73
N SER A 287 36.20 -45.07 32.66
CA SER A 287 36.41 -45.52 34.03
C SER A 287 36.65 -47.03 34.11
N GLU A 288 35.89 -47.83 33.36
CA GLU A 288 36.10 -49.27 33.29
C GLU A 288 37.47 -49.61 32.68
N ILE A 289 37.86 -48.93 31.60
CA ILE A 289 39.19 -49.10 30.99
C ILE A 289 40.30 -48.75 31.98
N LYS A 290 40.16 -47.69 32.78
CA LYS A 290 41.14 -47.34 33.83
C LYS A 290 41.23 -48.43 34.89
N LYS A 291 40.10 -48.99 35.32
CA LYS A 291 40.05 -50.09 36.29
C LYS A 291 40.73 -51.35 35.74
N LEU A 292 40.35 -51.79 34.54
CA LEU A 292 40.96 -52.94 33.87
C LEU A 292 42.46 -52.76 33.64
N LYS A 293 42.92 -51.56 33.29
CA LYS A 293 44.36 -51.26 33.17
C LYS A 293 45.10 -51.40 34.50
N LYS A 294 44.49 -51.01 35.62
CA LYS A 294 45.06 -51.16 36.96
C LYS A 294 45.17 -52.63 37.35
N GLU A 295 44.08 -53.39 37.20
CA GLU A 295 44.06 -54.83 37.48
C GLU A 295 45.08 -55.58 36.62
N ASN A 296 45.20 -55.24 35.34
CA ASN A 296 46.20 -55.84 34.44
C ASN A 296 47.64 -55.50 34.86
N HIS A 297 47.88 -54.29 35.39
CA HIS A 297 49.18 -53.92 35.94
C HIS A 297 49.54 -54.72 37.20
N GLU A 298 48.57 -54.88 38.11
CA GLU A 298 48.73 -55.69 39.33
C GLU A 298 49.04 -57.16 38.96
N ILE A 299 48.28 -57.75 38.03
CA ILE A 299 48.53 -59.12 37.54
C ILE A 299 49.96 -59.25 36.96
N LYS A 300 50.42 -58.27 36.17
CA LYS A 300 51.79 -58.29 35.63
C LYS A 300 52.85 -58.25 36.73
N LEU A 301 52.61 -57.49 37.80
CA LEU A 301 53.52 -57.42 38.95
C LEU A 301 53.55 -58.76 39.70
N LEU A 302 52.39 -59.36 39.98
CA LEU A 302 52.30 -60.67 40.60
C LEU A 302 53.00 -61.74 39.76
N ASN A 303 52.80 -61.75 38.43
CA ASN A 303 53.49 -62.68 37.54
C ASN A 303 55.01 -62.53 37.62
N LYS A 304 55.53 -61.30 37.70
CA LYS A 304 56.98 -61.07 37.88
C LYS A 304 57.48 -61.61 39.22
N GLN A 305 56.72 -61.44 40.30
CA GLN A 305 57.06 -61.99 41.61
C GLN A 305 57.06 -63.52 41.61
N ILE A 306 56.08 -64.15 40.94
CA ILE A 306 56.02 -65.60 40.79
C ILE A 306 57.26 -66.12 40.03
N LEU A 307 57.65 -65.47 38.94
CA LEU A 307 58.85 -65.84 38.18
C LEU A 307 60.14 -65.73 39.02
N ASP A 308 60.28 -64.69 39.84
CA ASP A 308 61.42 -64.56 40.77
C ASP A 308 61.43 -65.68 41.81
N LEU A 309 60.27 -66.00 42.39
CA LEU A 309 60.13 -67.10 43.35
C LEU A 309 60.46 -68.46 42.72
N GLN A 310 60.02 -68.71 41.48
CA GLN A 310 60.37 -69.92 40.73
C GLN A 310 61.89 -70.04 40.55
N SER A 311 62.57 -68.97 40.12
CA SER A 311 64.03 -68.97 39.98
C SER A 311 64.77 -69.20 41.30
N ARG A 312 64.25 -68.66 42.41
CA ARG A 312 64.81 -68.91 43.76
C ARG A 312 64.62 -70.36 44.20
N LEU A 313 63.47 -70.97 43.91
CA LEU A 313 63.20 -72.38 44.19
C LEU A 313 64.14 -73.29 43.42
N GLU A 314 64.30 -73.07 42.11
CA GLU A 314 65.24 -73.82 41.26
C GLU A 314 66.68 -73.79 41.84
N LYS A 315 67.14 -72.62 42.30
CA LYS A 315 68.45 -72.49 42.96
C LYS A 315 68.54 -73.31 44.25
N LEU A 316 67.50 -73.29 45.09
CA LEU A 316 67.48 -74.06 46.34
C LEU A 316 67.45 -75.57 46.10
N GLU A 317 66.72 -76.02 45.09
CA GLU A 317 66.68 -77.43 44.69
C GLU A 317 68.03 -77.91 44.16
N SER A 318 68.75 -77.06 43.40
CA SER A 318 70.09 -77.39 42.89
C SER A 318 71.17 -77.51 43.96
N ILE A 319 70.95 -76.97 45.17
CA ILE A 319 71.89 -77.03 46.30
C ILE A 319 71.70 -78.31 47.14
N LYS A 320 70.56 -79.02 46.99
CA LYS A 320 70.22 -80.22 47.76
C LYS A 320 70.57 -81.55 47.06
N LEU A 321 71.21 -81.50 45.90
CA LEU A 321 71.74 -82.63 45.13
C LEU A 321 73.27 -82.65 45.21
#